data_AF-A0AAP6RK30-F1
#
_entry.id   AF-A0AAP6RK30-F1
#
_cell.length_a   1.000
_cell.length_b   1.000
_cell.length_c   1.000
_cell.angle_alpha   90.00
_cell.angle_beta   90.00
_cell.angle_gamma   90.00
#
_symmetry.space_group_name_H-M   'P 1'
#
loop_
_entity.id
_entity.type
_entity.pdbx_description
1 polymer ?
#
loop_
_entity_poly.entity_id
_entity_poly.type
_entity_poly.pdbx_seq_one_letter_code
_entity_poly.pdbx_strand_id
1 'polypeptide(L)'
;SMQTLMMNMLGSFAQFERDLIVTRTQEGKQWHRANNKNYREGRPKRVLNDKYKHALELMETNSMREVERKTGISLSTLKRIKKQAKEEQLLSEK
;
A
#
# COMPACT_ATOMS: atom_id res chain seq x y z
N SER A 1 9.21 -36.90 -28.98
CA SER A 1 10.33 -36.75 -29.95
C SER A 1 11.40 -35.86 -29.33
N MET A 2 12.64 -35.88 -29.85
CA MET A 2 13.77 -35.08 -29.35
C MET A 2 13.43 -33.58 -29.18
N GLN A 3 12.53 -33.04 -30.01
CA GLN A 3 12.05 -31.66 -29.92
C GLN A 3 11.28 -31.36 -28.62
N THR A 4 10.43 -32.28 -28.16
CA THR A 4 9.71 -32.15 -26.88
C THR A 4 10.69 -32.10 -25.70
N LEU A 5 11.73 -32.95 -25.75
CA LEU A 5 12.76 -32.97 -24.70
C LEU A 5 13.54 -31.64 -24.66
N MET A 6 13.94 -31.11 -25.81
CA MET A 6 14.63 -29.82 -25.89
C MET A 6 13.75 -28.66 -25.37
N MET A 7 12.48 -28.63 -25.74
CA MET A 7 11.56 -27.59 -25.25
C MET A 7 11.34 -27.66 -23.73
N ASN A 8 11.21 -28.87 -23.18
CA ASN A 8 11.09 -29.05 -21.74
C ASN A 8 12.36 -28.60 -21.01
N MET A 9 13.53 -28.97 -21.53
CA MET A 9 14.82 -28.58 -20.96
C MET A 9 14.99 -27.05 -20.92
N LEU A 10 14.73 -26.37 -22.04
CA LEU A 10 14.77 -24.90 -22.10
C LEU A 10 13.73 -24.26 -21.17
N GLY A 11 12.53 -24.84 -21.07
CA GLY A 11 11.50 -24.42 -20.13
C GLY A 11 11.94 -24.54 -18.67
N SER A 12 12.62 -25.63 -18.31
CA SER A 12 13.17 -25.83 -16.96
C SER A 12 14.25 -24.80 -16.62
N PHE A 13 15.13 -24.45 -17.55
CA PHE A 13 16.11 -23.37 -17.34
C PHE A 13 15.44 -22.01 -17.17
N ALA A 14 14.46 -21.68 -18.01
CA ALA A 14 13.72 -20.43 -17.89
C ALA A 14 12.99 -20.31 -16.54
N GLN A 15 12.46 -21.42 -16.02
CA GLN A 15 11.86 -21.47 -14.70
C GLN A 15 12.90 -21.27 -13.59
N PHE A 16 14.03 -21.99 -13.66
CA PHE A 16 15.12 -21.87 -12.70
C PHE A 16 15.68 -20.44 -12.62
N GLU A 17 15.90 -19.79 -13.75
CA GLU A 17 16.39 -18.40 -13.80
C GLU A 17 15.40 -17.42 -13.18
N ARG A 18 14.10 -17.60 -13.43
CA ARG A 18 13.04 -16.80 -12.80
C ARG A 18 13.06 -16.98 -11.28
N ASP A 19 13.16 -18.21 -10.81
CA ASP A 19 13.16 -18.52 -9.38
C ASP A 19 14.40 -17.93 -8.70
N LEU A 20 15.55 -17.93 -9.37
CA LEU A 20 16.78 -17.28 -8.89
C LEU A 20 16.60 -15.76 -8.73
N ILE A 21 15.97 -15.09 -9.70
CA ILE A 21 15.69 -13.64 -9.63
C ILE A 21 14.72 -13.36 -8.48
N VAL A 22 13.64 -14.14 -8.35
CA VAL A 22 12.66 -13.98 -7.28
C VAL A 22 13.34 -14.14 -5.93
N THR A 23 14.17 -15.17 -5.75
CA THR A 23 14.90 -15.44 -4.51
C THR A 23 15.82 -14.27 -4.13
N ARG A 24 16.66 -13.80 -5.06
CA ARG A 24 17.55 -12.66 -4.83
C ARG A 24 16.81 -11.37 -4.45
N THR A 25 15.69 -11.09 -5.12
CA THR A 25 14.88 -9.92 -4.77
C THR A 25 14.22 -10.06 -3.41
N GLN A 26 13.79 -11.27 -3.02
CA GLN A 26 13.25 -11.53 -1.71
C GLN A 26 14.31 -11.40 -0.60
N GLU A 27 15.52 -11.90 -0.83
CA GLU A 27 16.66 -11.72 0.07
C GLU A 27 16.99 -10.24 0.28
N GLY A 28 17.07 -9.45 -0.80
CA GLY A 28 17.27 -8.00 -0.70
C GLY A 28 16.17 -7.30 0.10
N LYS A 29 14.91 -7.68 -0.12
CA LYS A 29 13.78 -7.19 0.68
C LYS A 29 13.89 -7.59 2.16
N GLN A 30 14.28 -8.83 2.46
CA GLN A 30 14.50 -9.31 3.83
C GLN A 30 15.59 -8.49 4.52
N TRP A 31 16.70 -8.24 3.82
CA TRP A 31 17.79 -7.42 4.34
C TRP A 31 17.32 -5.99 4.65
N HIS A 32 16.55 -5.35 3.76
CA HIS A 32 16.00 -4.01 4.04
C HIS A 32 15.00 -4.00 5.20
N ARG A 33 14.16 -5.04 5.35
CA ARG A 33 13.27 -5.17 6.51
C ARG A 33 14.03 -5.27 7.83
N ALA A 34 15.17 -5.96 7.84
CA ALA A 34 15.98 -6.14 9.04
C ALA A 34 16.82 -4.89 9.38
N ASN A 35 17.37 -4.20 8.37
CA ASN A 35 18.39 -3.18 8.58
C ASN A 35 17.87 -1.73 8.50
N ASN A 36 16.75 -1.48 7.83
CA ASN A 36 16.19 -0.13 7.70
C ASN A 36 14.86 -0.01 8.46
N LYS A 37 14.89 0.73 9.59
CA LYS A 37 13.71 0.98 10.44
C LYS A 37 12.55 1.66 9.71
N ASN A 38 12.83 2.41 8.64
CA ASN A 38 11.83 3.13 7.85
C ASN A 38 11.39 2.38 6.59
N TYR A 39 11.94 1.18 6.32
CA TYR A 39 11.55 0.41 5.15
C TYR A 39 10.13 -0.14 5.31
N ARG A 40 9.31 0.11 4.30
CA ARG A 40 7.93 -0.37 4.20
C ARG A 40 7.66 -0.90 2.81
N GLU A 41 6.98 -2.03 2.75
CA GLU A 41 6.49 -2.60 1.50
C GLU A 41 5.04 -2.20 1.24
N GLY A 42 4.65 -2.26 -0.03
CA GLY A 42 3.32 -1.89 -0.48
C GLY A 42 3.16 -0.39 -0.72
N ARG A 43 1.90 0.04 -0.87
CA ARG A 43 1.58 1.44 -1.18
C ARG A 43 1.91 2.33 0.03
N PRO A 44 2.60 3.47 -0.16
CA PRO A 44 2.85 4.40 0.93
C PRO A 44 1.55 4.87 1.57
N LYS A 45 1.63 5.22 2.87
CA LYS A 45 0.50 5.84 3.57
C LYS A 45 0.06 7.09 2.80
N ARG A 46 -1.24 7.34 2.76
CA ARG A 46 -1.79 8.50 2.08
C ARG A 46 -1.35 9.76 2.81
N VAL A 47 -0.92 10.79 2.08
CA VAL A 47 -0.65 12.09 2.69
C VAL A 47 -1.99 12.81 2.94
N LEU A 48 -2.23 13.24 4.18
CA LEU A 48 -3.40 14.04 4.54
C LEU A 48 -3.20 15.49 4.09
N ASN A 49 -3.46 15.74 2.81
CA ASN A 49 -3.52 17.07 2.24
C ASN A 49 -4.67 17.91 2.80
N ASP A 50 -4.71 19.19 2.46
CA ASP A 50 -5.70 20.14 2.99
C ASP A 50 -7.15 19.75 2.65
N LYS A 51 -7.37 19.11 1.49
CA LYS A 51 -8.69 18.55 1.14
C LYS A 51 -9.15 17.50 2.15
N TYR A 52 -8.25 16.63 2.61
CA TYR A 52 -8.57 15.60 3.60
C TYR A 52 -8.73 16.18 5.01
N LYS A 53 -7.92 17.18 5.38
CA LYS A 53 -8.07 17.90 6.65
C LYS A 53 -9.42 18.62 6.72
N HIS A 54 -9.80 19.34 5.66
CA HIS A 54 -11.09 19.99 5.58
C HIS A 54 -12.25 18.99 5.66
N ALA A 55 -12.12 17.82 5.00
CA ALA A 55 -13.12 16.77 5.11
C ALA A 55 -13.24 16.21 6.54
N LEU A 56 -12.12 16.11 7.28
CA LEU A 56 -12.13 15.68 8.69
C LEU A 56 -12.84 16.69 9.60
N GLU A 57 -12.60 17.99 9.41
CA GLU A 57 -13.29 19.06 10.14
C GLU A 57 -14.80 19.02 9.87
N LEU A 58 -15.21 18.86 8.61
CA LEU A 58 -16.62 18.75 8.26
C LEU A 58 -17.31 17.54 8.91
N MET A 59 -16.57 16.48 9.23
CA MET A 59 -17.09 15.27 9.89
C MET A 59 -17.33 15.43 11.39
N GLU A 60 -16.90 16.53 12.01
CA GLU A 60 -17.21 16.84 13.41
C GLU A 60 -18.69 17.26 13.56
N THR A 61 -19.23 17.96 12.55
CA THR A 61 -20.58 18.53 12.58
C THR A 61 -21.57 17.87 11.62
N ASN A 62 -21.09 17.24 10.54
CA ASN A 62 -21.94 16.63 9.51
C ASN A 62 -21.78 15.10 9.48
N SER A 63 -22.80 14.41 8.96
CA SER A 63 -22.71 12.97 8.74
C SER A 63 -21.72 12.63 7.62
N MET A 64 -21.08 11.45 7.70
CA MET A 64 -20.13 10.97 6.67
C MET A 64 -20.72 10.97 5.25
N ARG A 65 -22.02 10.73 5.09
CA ARG A 65 -22.72 10.74 3.78
C ARG A 65 -22.87 12.16 3.23
N GLU A 66 -23.11 13.14 4.09
CA GLU A 66 -23.16 14.55 3.67
C GLU A 66 -21.77 15.05 3.31
N VAL A 67 -20.74 14.66 4.06
CA VAL A 67 -19.34 15.01 3.74
C VAL A 67 -18.89 14.38 2.43
N GLU A 68 -19.25 13.14 2.14
CA GLU A 68 -19.00 12.51 0.83
C GLU A 68 -19.60 13.34 -0.30
N ARG A 69 -20.86 13.76 -0.16
CA ARG A 69 -21.55 14.60 -1.16
C ARG A 69 -20.88 15.96 -1.35
N LYS A 70 -20.43 16.59 -0.25
CA LYS A 70 -19.78 17.92 -0.27
C LYS A 70 -18.36 17.89 -0.82
N THR A 71 -17.59 16.84 -0.52
CA THR A 71 -16.14 16.78 -0.82
C THR A 71 -15.78 15.89 -2.01
N GLY A 72 -16.72 15.04 -2.46
CA GLY A 72 -16.50 14.02 -3.47
C GLY A 72 -15.58 12.89 -3.03
N ILE A 73 -15.34 12.73 -1.73
CA ILE A 73 -14.48 11.68 -1.17
C ILE A 73 -15.37 10.52 -0.72
N SER A 74 -15.08 9.31 -1.21
CA SER A 74 -15.90 8.14 -0.89
C SER A 74 -15.97 7.84 0.61
N LEU A 75 -17.07 7.28 1.07
CA LEU A 75 -17.26 6.87 2.48
C LEU A 75 -16.12 5.98 2.99
N SER A 76 -15.64 5.03 2.19
CA SER A 76 -14.53 4.15 2.55
C SER A 76 -13.23 4.92 2.76
N THR A 77 -13.01 5.96 1.95
CA THR A 77 -11.85 6.85 2.06
C THR A 77 -11.96 7.75 3.29
N LEU A 78 -13.12 8.35 3.56
CA LEU A 78 -13.36 9.15 4.77
C LEU A 78 -13.14 8.32 6.05
N LYS A 79 -13.63 7.08 6.10
CA LYS A 79 -13.38 6.16 7.21
C LYS A 79 -11.88 5.87 7.40
N ARG A 80 -11.16 5.58 6.31
CA ARG A 80 -9.72 5.32 6.35
C ARG A 80 -8.92 6.53 6.82
N ILE A 81 -9.29 7.72 6.35
CA ILE A 81 -8.63 8.97 6.74
C ILE A 81 -8.92 9.32 8.20
N LYS A 82 -10.16 9.15 8.68
CA LYS A 82 -10.49 9.34 10.11
C LYS A 82 -9.68 8.41 11.00
N LYS A 83 -9.54 7.13 10.61
CA LYS A 83 -8.68 6.17 11.31
C LYS A 83 -7.21 6.63 11.28
N GLN A 84 -6.72 7.04 10.12
CA GLN A 84 -5.35 7.52 9.95
C GLN A 84 -5.06 8.77 10.82
N ALA A 85 -5.94 9.76 10.83
CA ALA A 85 -5.79 10.97 11.62
C ALA A 85 -5.78 10.68 13.14
N LYS A 86 -6.57 9.70 13.59
CA LYS A 86 -6.54 9.22 14.99
C LYS A 86 -5.21 8.54 15.34
N GLU A 87 -4.68 7.71 14.43
CA GLU A 87 -3.38 7.04 14.61
C GLU A 87 -2.21 8.03 14.61
N GLU A 88 -2.30 9.09 13.82
CA GLU A 88 -1.27 10.15 13.71
C GLU A 88 -1.40 11.23 14.81
N GLN A 89 -2.28 11.04 15.81
CA GLN A 89 -2.53 11.97 16.94
C GLN A 89 -2.87 13.41 16.55
N LEU A 90 -3.20 13.68 15.28
CA LEU A 90 -3.66 14.99 14.79
C LEU A 90 -4.98 15.47 15.44
N LEU A 91 -5.64 14.61 16.23
CA LEU A 91 -6.87 14.91 16.96
C LEU A 91 -6.68 15.07 18.48
N SER A 92 -5.48 14.88 19.05
CA SER A 92 -5.27 14.97 20.52
C SER A 92 -4.68 16.29 21.01
N GLU A 93 -4.56 17.31 20.16
CA GLU A 93 -4.03 18.64 20.52
C GLU A 93 -5.09 19.75 20.49
N LYS A 94 -6.36 19.41 20.74
CA LYS A 94 -7.41 20.39 21.04
C LYS A 94 -7.97 20.17 22.42
#